data_AF-A0A7S2H4G2-F1
#
_entry.id   AF-A0A7S2H4G2-F1
#
_cell.length_a   1.000
_cell.length_b   1.000
_cell.length_c   1.000
_cell.angle_alpha   90.00
_cell.angle_beta   90.00
_cell.angle_gamma   90.00
#
_symmetry.space_group_name_H-M   'P 1'
#
loop_
_entity.id
_entity.type
_entity.pdbx_description
1 polymer ?
#
loop_
_entity_poly.entity_id
_entity_poly.type
_entity_poly.pdbx_seq_one_letter_code
_entity_poly.pdbx_strand_id
1 'polypeptide(L)'
;AMERSTVSISSSPNPTWQHGNELIFEVRRDGDANVSVALEVMDVETFRDDCIGRTTMQVGNLQLGRWHRRTELLGSGRQGEVDVEVRLERLGGSVQDDDELEGVEELDEGVRDSLP
;
A
#
# COMPACT_ATOMS: atom_id res chain seq x y z
N ALA A 1 15.01 -11.94 -6.99
CA ALA A 1 13.97 -11.31 -6.14
C ALA A 1 14.63 -10.12 -5.45
N MET A 2 13.89 -9.03 -5.21
CA MET A 2 14.41 -7.92 -4.41
C MET A 2 14.05 -8.16 -2.94
N GLU A 3 15.02 -8.01 -2.05
CA GLU A 3 14.86 -8.27 -0.61
C GLU A 3 15.14 -6.98 0.18
N ARG A 4 14.37 -6.76 1.24
CA ARG A 4 14.54 -5.64 2.17
C ARG A 4 14.15 -6.08 3.58
N SER A 5 14.73 -5.46 4.59
CA SER A 5 14.51 -5.78 6.00
C SER A 5 14.38 -4.50 6.84
N THR A 6 13.67 -4.63 7.96
CA THR A 6 13.63 -3.61 9.02
C THR A 6 14.83 -3.77 9.96
N VAL A 7 15.02 -2.79 10.85
CA VAL A 7 15.97 -2.93 11.96
C VAL A 7 15.46 -3.96 12.98
N SER A 8 16.35 -4.70 13.63
CA SER A 8 15.95 -5.66 14.67
C SER A 8 15.48 -4.94 15.94
N ILE A 9 14.46 -5.49 16.62
CA ILE A 9 14.00 -5.05 17.94
C ILE A 9 14.37 -6.14 18.95
N SER A 10 15.12 -5.78 19.98
CA SER A 10 15.58 -6.75 20.99
C SER A 10 14.48 -7.11 21.98
N SER A 11 14.34 -8.40 22.30
CA SER A 11 13.61 -8.91 23.46
C SER A 11 12.12 -8.51 23.52
N SER A 12 11.43 -8.51 22.37
CA SER A 12 9.98 -8.27 22.32
C SER A 12 9.26 -9.39 21.56
N PRO A 13 8.30 -10.10 22.19
CA PRO A 13 7.49 -11.11 21.50
C PRO A 13 6.39 -10.50 20.62
N ASN A 14 6.09 -9.21 20.79
CA ASN A 14 5.14 -8.46 19.97
C ASN A 14 5.80 -7.14 19.55
N PRO A 15 6.84 -7.19 18.71
CA PRO A 15 7.58 -6.00 18.32
C PRO A 15 6.70 -5.06 17.49
N THR A 16 6.88 -3.76 17.67
CA THR A 16 6.28 -2.72 16.82
C THR A 16 7.40 -1.80 16.33
N TRP A 17 7.62 -1.78 15.03
CA TRP A 17 8.59 -0.89 14.40
C TRP A 17 7.97 0.49 14.20
N GLN A 18 8.31 1.44 15.06
CA GLN A 18 7.81 2.82 14.97
C GLN A 18 8.54 3.66 13.91
N HIS A 19 9.75 3.24 13.51
CA HIS A 19 10.61 3.94 12.55
C HIS A 19 11.34 2.93 11.66
N GLY A 20 11.68 3.32 10.43
CA GLY A 20 12.44 2.47 9.50
C GLY A 20 11.69 1.21 9.07
N ASN A 21 10.35 1.25 9.13
CA ASN A 21 9.43 0.17 8.77
C ASN A 21 8.85 0.31 7.36
N GLU A 22 9.29 1.32 6.61
CA GLU A 22 8.87 1.55 5.23
C GLU A 22 9.74 0.73 4.27
N LEU A 23 9.13 -0.25 3.61
CA LEU A 23 9.78 -1.09 2.61
C LEU A 23 9.13 -0.85 1.24
N ILE A 24 9.89 -0.29 0.31
CA ILE A 24 9.39 0.07 -1.03
C ILE A 24 9.88 -0.94 -2.06
N PHE A 25 8.95 -1.54 -2.80
CA PHE A 25 9.23 -2.50 -3.86
C PHE A 25 8.70 -2.00 -5.20
N GLU A 26 9.55 -2.01 -6.23
CA GLU A 26 9.09 -1.83 -7.60
C GLU A 26 8.50 -3.15 -8.11
N VAL A 27 7.24 -3.11 -8.50
CA VAL A 27 6.54 -4.28 -9.04
C VAL A 27 6.04 -3.98 -10.46
N ARG A 28 6.25 -4.92 -11.38
CA ARG A 28 5.68 -4.85 -12.72
C ARG A 28 4.30 -5.49 -12.72
N ARG A 29 3.29 -4.71 -13.06
CA ARG A 29 1.91 -5.17 -13.20
C ARG A 29 1.55 -5.12 -14.69
N ASP A 30 2.04 -6.10 -15.44
CA ASP A 30 1.73 -6.26 -16.87
C ASP A 30 0.32 -6.87 -17.04
N GLY A 31 -0.68 -6.29 -16.37
CA GLY A 31 -2.04 -6.83 -16.29
C GLY A 31 -2.21 -8.03 -15.35
N ASP A 32 -1.14 -8.51 -14.70
CA ASP A 32 -1.19 -9.65 -13.81
C ASP A 32 -1.72 -9.27 -12.41
N ALA A 33 -2.75 -9.99 -11.95
CA ALA A 33 -3.28 -9.86 -10.60
C ALA A 33 -2.49 -10.69 -9.56
N ASN A 34 -1.57 -11.55 -10.00
CA ASN A 34 -0.81 -12.48 -9.15
C ASN A 34 0.48 -11.87 -8.57
N VAL A 35 0.60 -10.55 -8.54
CA VAL A 35 1.74 -9.89 -7.89
C VAL A 35 1.62 -10.11 -6.39
N SER A 36 2.66 -10.70 -5.79
CA SER A 36 2.72 -10.99 -4.36
C SER A 36 4.03 -10.53 -3.73
N VAL A 37 3.99 -10.30 -2.43
CA VAL A 37 5.15 -9.98 -1.58
C VAL A 37 5.28 -11.08 -0.53
N ALA A 38 6.46 -11.67 -0.43
CA ALA A 38 6.77 -12.59 0.65
C ALA A 38 7.20 -11.80 1.89
N LEU A 39 6.64 -12.14 3.04
CA LEU A 39 6.99 -11.59 4.34
C LEU A 39 7.60 -12.70 5.18
N GLU A 40 8.75 -12.42 5.78
CA GLU A 40 9.47 -13.35 6.65
C GLU A 40 9.87 -12.62 7.93
N VAL A 41 9.60 -13.26 9.07
CA VAL A 41 9.95 -12.73 10.39
C VAL A 41 11.11 -13.53 10.94
N MET A 42 12.18 -12.83 11.30
CA MET A 42 13.44 -13.40 11.77
C MET A 42 13.69 -13.03 13.23
N ASP A 43 14.13 -14.00 14.02
CA ASP A 43 14.81 -13.77 15.29
C ASP A 43 16.29 -13.61 15.00
N VAL A 44 16.83 -12.41 15.24
CA VAL A 44 18.23 -12.08 14.93
C VAL A 44 19.07 -12.34 16.17
N GLU A 45 19.90 -13.39 16.10
CA GLU A 45 20.83 -13.76 17.17
C GLU A 45 22.28 -13.62 16.73
N THR A 46 23.21 -13.56 17.69
CA THR A 46 24.65 -13.36 17.39
C THR A 46 25.28 -14.51 16.61
N PHE A 47 24.71 -15.72 16.69
CA PHE A 47 25.30 -16.93 16.09
C PHE A 47 24.54 -17.45 14.87
N ARG A 48 23.20 -17.35 14.86
CA ARG A 48 22.36 -17.77 13.74
C ARG A 48 21.01 -17.10 13.85
N ASP A 49 20.56 -16.50 12.76
CA ASP A 49 19.19 -15.99 12.68
C ASP A 49 18.22 -17.15 12.47
N ASP A 50 17.14 -17.18 13.26
CA ASP A 50 16.10 -18.19 13.18
C ASP A 50 14.84 -17.61 12.55
N CYS A 51 14.29 -18.30 11.54
CA CYS A 51 13.01 -17.92 10.94
C CYS A 51 11.87 -18.26 11.91
N ILE A 52 11.17 -17.24 12.39
CA ILE A 52 9.97 -17.39 13.23
C ILE A 52 8.79 -17.83 12.36
N GLY A 53 8.67 -17.30 11.15
CA GLY A 53 7.64 -17.73 10.21
C GLY A 53 7.61 -16.89 8.93
N ARG A 54 6.90 -17.43 7.93
CA ARG A 54 6.80 -16.82 6.60
C ARG A 54 5.37 -16.81 6.09
N THR A 55 5.02 -15.79 5.34
CA THR A 55 3.75 -15.68 4.63
C THR A 55 3.91 -14.99 3.28
N THR A 56 2.87 -15.06 2.45
CA THR A 56 2.83 -14.43 1.13
C THR A 56 1.54 -13.63 1.01
N MET A 57 1.68 -12.33 0.81
CA MET A 57 0.57 -11.41 0.63
C MET A 57 0.37 -11.08 -0.84
N GLN A 58 -0.85 -11.26 -1.36
CA GLN A 58 -1.22 -10.81 -2.70
C GLN A 58 -1.44 -9.30 -2.71
N VAL A 59 -0.70 -8.59 -3.54
CA VAL A 59 -0.79 -7.13 -3.70
C VAL A 59 -1.35 -6.72 -5.06
N GLY A 60 -1.37 -7.63 -6.03
CA GLY A 60 -1.81 -7.40 -7.39
C GLY A 60 -3.32 -7.14 -7.54
N ASN A 61 -4.12 -7.20 -6.48
CA ASN A 61 -5.54 -6.84 -6.46
C ASN A 61 -5.84 -5.59 -5.59
N LEU A 62 -4.82 -4.94 -5.02
CA LEU A 62 -5.02 -3.74 -4.21
C LEU A 62 -5.44 -2.55 -5.07
N GLN A 63 -6.20 -1.64 -4.44
CA GLN A 63 -6.61 -0.39 -5.07
C GLN A 63 -5.43 0.57 -5.11
N LEU A 64 -5.16 1.14 -6.29
CA LEU A 64 -4.08 2.10 -6.46
C LEU A 64 -4.32 3.35 -5.60
N GLY A 65 -3.24 3.87 -5.00
CA GLY A 65 -3.26 5.11 -4.26
C GLY A 65 -3.92 5.03 -2.88
N ARG A 66 -4.40 3.87 -2.41
CA ARG A 66 -4.99 3.71 -1.08
C ARG A 66 -4.16 2.82 -0.16
N TRP A 67 -4.14 3.19 1.11
CA TRP A 67 -3.59 2.35 2.18
C TRP A 67 -4.57 1.22 2.50
N HIS A 68 -4.04 0.01 2.67
CA HIS A 68 -4.75 -1.17 3.10
C HIS A 68 -4.04 -1.77 4.30
N ARG A 69 -4.77 -1.96 5.41
CA ARG A 69 -4.27 -2.73 6.55
C ARG A 69 -4.53 -4.23 6.33
N ARG A 70 -3.54 -5.04 6.66
CA ARG A 70 -3.58 -6.51 6.55
C ARG A 70 -2.96 -7.12 7.79
N THR A 71 -3.55 -8.23 8.22
CA THR A 71 -3.03 -9.09 9.27
C THR A 71 -2.81 -10.45 8.61
N GLU A 72 -1.56 -10.87 8.48
CA GLU A 72 -1.20 -12.11 7.82
C GLU A 72 -0.70 -13.13 8.86
N LEU A 73 -1.24 -14.35 8.79
CA LEU A 73 -0.77 -15.46 9.62
C LEU A 73 0.60 -15.94 9.11
N LEU A 74 1.54 -16.13 10.03
CA LEU A 74 2.85 -16.68 9.69
C LEU A 74 2.77 -18.21 9.65
N GLY A 75 3.03 -18.78 8.47
CA GLY A 75 3.05 -20.22 8.26
C GLY A 75 4.37 -20.87 8.71
N SER A 76 4.29 -22.18 8.99
CA SER A 76 5.43 -23.08 9.26
C SER A 76 6.38 -22.69 10.41
N GLY A 77 5.84 -22.09 11.48
CA GLY A 77 6.56 -21.75 12.71
C GLY A 77 5.60 -21.54 13.90
N ARG A 78 6.13 -21.27 15.10
CA ARG A 78 5.33 -21.06 16.32
C ARG A 78 4.35 -19.89 16.07
N GLN A 79 3.06 -20.13 16.36
CA GLN A 79 1.92 -19.22 16.16
C GLN A 79 2.30 -17.72 16.23
N GLY A 80 2.06 -16.99 15.14
CA GLY A 80 2.34 -15.56 15.06
C GLY A 80 1.63 -14.90 13.88
N GLU A 81 1.41 -13.60 14.00
CA GLU A 81 0.76 -12.74 13.02
C GLU A 81 1.65 -11.55 12.71
N VAL A 82 1.56 -11.03 11.49
CA VAL A 82 2.19 -9.77 11.10
C VAL A 82 1.12 -8.79 10.64
N ASP A 83 1.07 -7.64 11.31
CA ASP A 83 0.24 -6.50 10.96
C ASP A 83 1.03 -5.55 10.05
N VAL A 84 0.51 -5.27 8.86
CA VAL A 84 1.13 -4.38 7.89
C VAL A 84 0.11 -3.41 7.27
N GLU A 85 0.60 -2.21 6.93
CA GLU A 85 -0.10 -1.29 6.04
C GLU A 85 0.63 -1.28 4.70
N VAL A 86 -0.13 -1.46 3.62
CA VAL A 86 0.40 -1.55 2.27
C VAL A 86 -0.36 -0.61 1.33
N ARG A 87 0.37 0.09 0.47
CA ARG A 87 -0.18 0.95 -0.58
C ARG A 87 0.51 0.61 -1.89
N LEU A 88 -0.27 0.49 -2.95
CA LEU A 88 0.25 0.31 -4.30
C LEU A 88 0.16 1.65 -5.05
N GLU A 89 1.29 2.10 -5.61
CA GLU A 89 1.38 3.34 -6.37
C GLU A 89 1.87 3.08 -7.79
N ARG A 90 1.49 3.98 -8.71
CA ARG A 90 2.07 4.00 -10.05
C ARG A 90 3.42 4.72 -9.97
N LEU A 91 4.47 4.07 -10.45
CA LEU A 91 5.76 4.73 -10.61
C LEU A 91 5.66 5.71 -11.79
N GLY A 92 5.54 7.01 -11.50
CA GLY A 92 5.56 8.07 -12.52
C GLY A 92 4.32 8.13 -13.40
N GLY A 93 3.33 8.90 -12.97
CA GLY A 93 2.27 9.45 -13.80
C GLY A 93 1.76 10.71 -13.11
N SER A 94 2.08 11.87 -13.66
CA SER A 94 1.46 13.14 -13.26
C SER A 94 -0.05 12.95 -13.30
N VAL A 95 -0.71 13.13 -12.16
CA VAL A 95 -2.15 13.37 -12.14
C VAL A 95 -2.33 14.70 -12.87
N GLN A 96 -2.77 14.65 -14.12
CA GLN A 96 -3.47 15.77 -14.71
C GLN A 96 -4.84 15.77 -14.04
N ASP A 97 -5.04 16.71 -13.13
CA ASP A 97 -6.36 17.10 -12.65
C ASP A 97 -7.12 17.70 -13.85
N ASP A 98 -7.65 16.84 -14.73
CA ASP A 98 -8.57 17.20 -15.82
C ASP A 98 -10.02 17.18 -15.29
N ASP A 99 -10.30 17.93 -14.24
CA ASP A 99 -11.67 18.25 -13.81
C ASP A 99 -11.83 19.79 -13.79
N GLU A 100 -11.71 20.40 -14.98
CA GLU A 100 -12.24 21.73 -15.25
C GLU A 100 -13.45 21.63 -16.18
N LEU A 101 -14.56 22.22 -15.71
CA LEU A 101 -15.73 22.73 -16.46
C LEU A 101 -16.91 21.78 -16.73
N GLU A 102 -17.92 21.83 -15.86
CA GLU A 102 -19.29 22.10 -16.31
C GLU A 102 -19.97 23.11 -15.39
N GLY A 103 -20.50 24.20 -15.96
CA GLY A 103 -21.36 25.13 -15.24
C GLY A 103 -21.29 26.59 -15.69
N VAL A 104 -21.38 26.88 -16.99
CA VAL A 104 -21.84 28.21 -17.44
C VAL A 104 -23.34 28.13 -17.73
N GLU A 105 -24.16 28.46 -16.74
CA GLU A 105 -25.55 28.83 -17.01
C GLU A 105 -25.57 30.28 -17.50
N GLU A 106 -25.60 30.47 -18.83
CA GLU A 106 -26.10 31.70 -19.44
C GLU A 106 -27.60 31.80 -19.15
N LEU A 107 -28.00 32.76 -18.31
CA LEU A 107 -29.40 33.15 -18.17
C LEU A 107 -29.74 34.27 -19.15
N ASP A 108 -30.64 33.87 -20.04
CA ASP A 108 -31.25 34.57 -21.16
C ASP A 108 -31.99 35.87 -20.79
N GLU A 109 -32.14 36.72 -21.81
CA GLU A 109 -32.52 38.13 -21.79
C GLU A 109 -33.91 38.43 -21.17
N GLY A 110 -33.93 39.32 -20.16
CA GLY A 110 -35.14 39.80 -19.52
C GLY A 110 -35.54 41.22 -19.91
N VAL A 111 -36.65 41.32 -20.64
CA VAL A 111 -37.67 42.40 -20.62
C VAL A 111 -37.41 43.63 -21.51
N ARG A 112 -37.94 43.55 -22.74
CA ARG A 112 -38.45 44.71 -23.48
C ARG A 112 -39.80 45.11 -22.89
N ASP A 113 -39.82 46.21 -22.17
CA ASP A 113 -41.05 46.87 -21.73
C ASP A 113 -41.53 47.82 -22.84
N SER A 114 -42.70 47.55 -23.41
CA SER A 114 -43.42 48.48 -24.30
C SER A 114 -44.85 47.99 -24.51
N LEU A 115 -45.83 48.75 -24.00
CA LEU A 115 -47.10 49.19 -24.62
C LEU A 115 -48.09 49.62 -23.52
N PRO A 116 -49.11 50.46 -23.81
CA PRO A 116 -49.38 51.27 -25.00
C PRO A 116 -49.23 52.79 -24.78
#